data_AF-C7D8I1-F1
#
_entry.id   AF-C7D8I1-F1
#
_cell.length_a   1.000
_cell.length_b   1.000
_cell.length_c   1.000
_cell.angle_alpha   90.00
_cell.angle_beta   90.00
_cell.angle_gamma   90.00
#
_symmetry.space_group_name_H-M   'P 1'
#
loop_
_entity.id
_entity.type
_entity.pdbx_description
1 polymer ?
#
loop_
_entity_poly.entity_id
_entity_poly.type
_entity_poly.pdbx_seq_one_letter_code
_entity_poly.pdbx_strand_id
1 'polypeptide(L)'
;MTSYHKFRHIGEWVPVKLLVFLHFFAFLLLGMVAPAVLKMPVWLSLPFRVYIVLLVVAFALLNSPNRKKQLKTHLGHDSYALLYSYALSLCINGFQRLLSGEIPRNLPKDLRSSIRSTFNFQMLDRALLVAVIYPLLFMVIYWSMGVNTGKIGDIAIFEFDDRWWFRLLVVLGLLAMSTLLRFESIVRLCGNEWVIKNSENILTTLLLSGAAIGGLLGYGLGIKFNGVTSFFGFLAVGIGLLSKGHSPSILALGLIGAYVLGTAITNSGTFTSHWLTFGPLAVFYAAIYALDRLVVSGRSNWRYVAYFAFIPVGIIASALLLDPSNTDRVFLVVCVFGLVVPYINGLFDALSYGTTISLARMGLARPSQAILWAALDIALAMAFLVGIGVVLVVSIVGINRLADFAILDIRSFLDSRDGNPDNYWIYAMAATTLLPTLVHLVIATFSFQAVFNVKLRKRVLDSSKNLDTDGLMALLLPMLFAFIWWLSMVVPVGVLYGLGLLVSPWIAEVALAYKALLIGLTDALSGLR
;
A
#
# COMPACT_ATOMS: atom_id res chain seq x y z
N MET A 1 -0.34 -53.78 -6.88
CA MET A 1 0.04 -53.52 -8.30
C MET A 1 -0.91 -52.55 -9.03
N THR A 2 -1.69 -51.70 -8.34
CA THR A 2 -2.68 -50.79 -8.97
C THR A 2 -2.33 -49.29 -8.89
N SER A 3 -1.13 -48.89 -8.45
CA SER A 3 -0.74 -47.46 -8.39
C SER A 3 0.23 -46.99 -9.50
N TYR A 4 0.74 -47.88 -10.36
CA TYR A 4 1.77 -47.54 -11.34
C TYR A 4 1.27 -46.95 -12.66
N HIS A 5 -0.04 -47.01 -12.94
CA HIS A 5 -0.60 -46.43 -14.17
C HIS A 5 -0.86 -44.92 -14.13
N LYS A 6 -0.69 -44.25 -12.98
CA LYS A 6 -0.98 -42.81 -12.86
C LYS A 6 0.15 -41.88 -13.31
N PHE A 7 1.34 -42.42 -13.61
CA PHE A 7 2.53 -41.63 -13.97
C PHE A 7 2.79 -41.51 -15.47
N ARG A 8 2.10 -42.28 -16.33
CA ARG A 8 2.35 -42.27 -17.79
C ARG A 8 1.83 -41.03 -18.52
N HIS A 9 0.99 -40.20 -17.89
CA HIS A 9 0.50 -38.96 -18.48
C HIS A 9 1.33 -37.71 -18.10
N ILE A 10 2.40 -37.81 -17.31
CA ILE A 10 3.15 -36.61 -16.91
C ILE A 10 3.90 -35.99 -18.12
N GLY A 11 4.30 -36.80 -19.11
CA GLY A 11 5.06 -36.34 -20.28
C GLY A 11 4.30 -35.41 -21.25
N GLU A 12 2.98 -35.54 -21.37
CA GLU A 12 2.16 -34.75 -22.31
C GLU A 12 1.68 -33.41 -21.73
N TRP A 13 1.73 -33.26 -20.40
CA TRP A 13 1.24 -32.06 -19.71
C TRP A 13 2.31 -30.99 -19.47
N VAL A 14 3.59 -31.39 -19.48
CA VAL A 14 4.72 -30.45 -19.34
C VAL A 14 4.83 -29.47 -20.51
N PRO A 15 4.67 -29.89 -21.79
CA PRO A 15 4.75 -28.98 -22.93
C PRO A 15 3.66 -27.90 -22.92
N VAL A 16 2.42 -28.27 -22.59
CA VAL A 16 1.28 -27.32 -22.58
C VAL A 16 1.45 -26.30 -21.46
N LYS A 17 1.83 -26.73 -20.26
CA LYS A 17 2.09 -25.81 -19.14
C LYS A 17 3.29 -24.91 -19.39
N LEU A 18 4.34 -25.43 -20.02
CA LEU A 18 5.52 -24.65 -20.42
C LEU A 18 5.17 -23.63 -21.51
N LEU A 19 4.38 -24.01 -22.52
CA LEU A 19 3.91 -23.11 -23.57
C LEU A 19 3.03 -22.00 -23.01
N VAL A 20 2.11 -22.32 -22.09
CA VAL A 20 1.29 -21.35 -21.36
C VAL A 20 2.16 -20.42 -20.51
N PHE A 21 3.17 -20.95 -19.83
CA PHE A 21 4.12 -20.16 -19.05
C PHE A 21 4.98 -19.21 -19.92
N LEU A 22 5.42 -19.67 -21.09
CA LEU A 22 6.18 -18.85 -22.04
C LEU A 22 5.32 -17.75 -22.66
N HIS A 23 4.07 -18.05 -23.05
CA HIS A 23 3.12 -17.04 -23.52
C HIS A 23 2.79 -16.04 -22.42
N PHE A 24 2.59 -16.51 -21.19
CA PHE A 24 2.39 -15.67 -20.02
C PHE A 24 3.56 -14.70 -19.83
N PHE A 25 4.80 -15.20 -19.86
CA PHE A 25 6.00 -14.38 -19.73
C PHE A 25 6.09 -13.37 -20.89
N ALA A 26 5.81 -13.80 -22.12
CA ALA A 26 5.79 -12.92 -23.30
C ALA A 26 4.77 -11.79 -23.18
N PHE A 27 3.54 -12.05 -22.72
CA PHE A 27 2.53 -11.00 -22.49
C PHE A 27 2.91 -10.05 -21.38
N LEU A 28 3.50 -10.57 -20.29
CA LEU A 28 3.95 -9.77 -19.16
C LEU A 28 5.11 -8.85 -19.57
N LEU A 29 6.05 -9.38 -20.37
CA LEU A 29 7.12 -8.61 -20.99
C LEU A 29 6.55 -7.58 -21.96
N LEU A 30 5.60 -7.94 -22.82
CA LEU A 30 4.96 -7.01 -23.75
C LEU A 30 4.27 -5.84 -23.02
N GLY A 31 3.57 -6.12 -21.91
CA GLY A 31 2.91 -5.10 -21.10
C GLY A 31 3.81 -4.12 -20.39
N MET A 32 5.01 -4.57 -20.02
CA MET A 32 6.00 -3.74 -19.34
C MET A 32 6.92 -3.03 -20.34
N VAL A 33 7.34 -3.74 -21.38
CA VAL A 33 8.34 -3.30 -22.36
C VAL A 33 7.69 -2.49 -23.49
N ALA A 34 6.54 -2.89 -24.03
CA ALA A 34 5.95 -2.17 -25.16
C ALA A 34 5.62 -0.70 -24.83
N PRO A 35 5.04 -0.35 -23.66
CA PRO A 35 4.84 1.05 -23.31
C PRO A 35 6.15 1.84 -23.21
N ALA A 36 7.21 1.21 -22.70
CA ALA A 36 8.52 1.84 -22.58
C ALA A 36 9.17 2.05 -23.96
N VAL A 37 9.11 1.05 -24.84
CA VAL A 37 9.63 1.09 -26.22
C VAL A 37 8.86 2.12 -27.06
N LEU A 38 7.53 2.14 -26.93
CA LEU A 38 6.66 3.05 -27.66
C LEU A 38 6.58 4.46 -27.05
N LYS A 39 7.30 4.72 -25.94
CA LYS A 39 7.23 5.96 -25.16
C LYS A 39 5.79 6.39 -24.86
N MET A 40 4.91 5.43 -24.62
CA MET A 40 3.52 5.72 -24.29
C MET A 40 3.46 6.43 -22.93
N PRO A 41 2.73 7.54 -22.82
CA PRO A 41 2.52 8.16 -21.52
C PRO A 41 1.81 7.16 -20.58
N VAL A 42 2.15 7.22 -19.29
CA VAL A 42 1.76 6.20 -18.31
C VAL A 42 0.26 5.94 -18.32
N TRP A 43 -0.56 6.99 -18.44
CA TRP A 43 -2.02 6.90 -18.45
C TRP A 43 -2.59 6.13 -19.66
N LEU A 44 -1.95 6.20 -20.83
CA LEU A 44 -2.34 5.38 -21.99
C LEU A 44 -1.92 3.92 -21.85
N SER A 45 -0.84 3.65 -21.12
CA SER A 45 -0.36 2.28 -20.88
C SER A 45 -1.15 1.54 -19.79
N LEU A 46 -1.83 2.28 -18.91
CA LEU A 46 -2.49 1.73 -17.74
C LEU A 46 -3.60 0.71 -18.10
N PRO A 47 -4.51 0.97 -19.06
CA PRO A 47 -5.50 -0.03 -19.49
C PRO A 47 -4.85 -1.34 -19.95
N PHE A 48 -3.73 -1.28 -20.67
CA PHE A 48 -3.01 -2.47 -21.12
C PHE A 48 -2.42 -3.26 -19.94
N ARG A 49 -1.84 -2.57 -18.96
CA ARG A 49 -1.32 -3.21 -17.73
C ARG A 49 -2.45 -3.87 -16.94
N VAL A 50 -3.61 -3.23 -16.83
CA VAL A 50 -4.80 -3.79 -16.18
C VAL A 50 -5.26 -5.06 -16.92
N TYR A 51 -5.31 -5.06 -18.25
CA TYR A 51 -5.66 -6.24 -19.04
C TYR A 51 -4.74 -7.43 -18.72
N ILE A 52 -3.42 -7.19 -18.66
CA ILE A 52 -2.44 -8.25 -18.37
C ILE A 52 -2.59 -8.79 -16.96
N VAL A 53 -2.82 -7.92 -15.96
CA VAL A 53 -3.12 -8.37 -14.59
C VAL A 53 -4.39 -9.23 -14.57
N LEU A 54 -5.46 -8.81 -15.26
CA LEU A 54 -6.70 -9.57 -15.35
C LEU A 54 -6.51 -10.91 -16.08
N LEU A 55 -5.61 -10.96 -17.07
CA LEU A 55 -5.21 -12.19 -17.74
C LEU A 55 -4.53 -13.16 -16.78
N VAL A 56 -3.56 -12.70 -16.00
CA VAL A 56 -2.90 -13.50 -14.95
C VAL A 56 -3.93 -14.06 -13.97
N VAL A 57 -4.85 -13.20 -13.52
CA VAL A 57 -5.92 -13.58 -12.59
C VAL A 57 -6.86 -14.61 -13.23
N ALA A 58 -7.24 -14.43 -14.49
CA ALA A 58 -8.09 -15.38 -15.22
C ALA A 58 -7.41 -16.76 -15.34
N PHE A 59 -6.13 -16.79 -15.69
CA PHE A 59 -5.34 -18.03 -15.71
C PHE A 59 -5.32 -18.71 -14.34
N ALA A 60 -5.04 -17.96 -13.27
CA ALA A 60 -4.98 -18.52 -11.91
C ALA A 60 -6.35 -19.04 -11.42
N LEU A 61 -7.45 -18.38 -11.80
CA LEU A 61 -8.81 -18.79 -11.43
C LEU A 61 -9.26 -20.04 -12.17
N LEU A 62 -8.97 -20.14 -13.49
CA LEU A 62 -9.40 -21.27 -14.32
C LEU A 62 -8.64 -22.56 -14.03
N ASN A 63 -7.37 -22.46 -13.61
CA ASN A 63 -6.53 -23.61 -13.27
C ASN A 63 -6.79 -24.19 -11.87
N SER A 64 -7.68 -23.62 -11.07
CA SER A 64 -8.00 -24.10 -9.72
C SER A 64 -9.46 -24.59 -9.64
N PRO A 65 -9.71 -25.88 -9.34
CA PRO A 65 -11.08 -26.43 -9.29
C PRO A 65 -12.01 -25.67 -8.33
N ASN A 66 -11.50 -25.31 -7.15
CA ASN A 66 -12.25 -24.55 -6.15
C ASN A 66 -12.60 -23.14 -6.64
N ARG A 67 -11.64 -22.45 -7.29
CA ARG A 67 -11.85 -21.11 -7.83
C ARG A 67 -12.75 -21.13 -9.07
N LYS A 68 -12.70 -22.19 -9.88
CA LYS A 68 -13.61 -22.41 -11.01
C LYS A 68 -15.07 -22.54 -10.54
N LYS A 69 -15.31 -23.23 -9.42
CA LYS A 69 -16.64 -23.29 -8.79
C LYS A 69 -17.11 -21.90 -8.33
N GLN A 70 -16.24 -21.12 -7.70
CA GLN A 70 -16.55 -19.74 -7.28
C GLN A 70 -16.83 -18.83 -8.50
N LEU A 71 -16.03 -18.95 -9.56
CA LEU A 71 -16.20 -18.23 -10.80
C LEU A 71 -17.55 -18.58 -11.46
N LYS A 72 -17.96 -19.85 -11.41
CA LYS A 72 -19.28 -20.29 -11.88
C LYS A 72 -20.43 -19.64 -11.12
N THR A 73 -20.33 -19.55 -9.80
CA THR A 73 -21.31 -18.83 -8.99
C THR A 73 -21.35 -17.35 -9.37
N HIS A 74 -20.17 -16.71 -9.45
CA HIS A 74 -20.02 -15.30 -9.80
C HIS A 74 -20.65 -14.95 -11.15
N LEU A 75 -20.33 -15.70 -12.20
CA LEU A 75 -20.86 -15.48 -13.55
C LEU A 75 -22.33 -15.88 -13.71
N GLY A 76 -22.88 -16.63 -12.75
CA GLY A 76 -24.26 -17.07 -12.75
C GLY A 76 -25.26 -15.98 -12.44
N HIS A 77 -24.82 -14.89 -11.78
CA HIS A 77 -25.68 -13.75 -11.45
C HIS A 77 -26.05 -12.94 -12.69
N ASP A 78 -27.35 -12.70 -12.84
CA ASP A 78 -27.99 -12.08 -14.01
C ASP A 78 -28.12 -10.57 -13.92
N SER A 79 -28.09 -10.00 -12.71
CA SER A 79 -28.19 -8.57 -12.49
C SER A 79 -26.91 -7.97 -11.92
N TYR A 80 -26.69 -6.69 -12.24
CA TYR A 80 -25.61 -5.88 -11.66
C TYR A 80 -25.67 -5.89 -10.13
N ALA A 81 -26.85 -5.68 -9.55
CA ALA A 81 -27.03 -5.57 -8.10
C ALA A 81 -26.62 -6.85 -7.36
N LEU A 82 -26.98 -8.04 -7.87
CA LEU A 82 -26.59 -9.31 -7.26
C LEU A 82 -25.08 -9.53 -7.37
N LEU A 83 -24.50 -9.29 -8.56
CA LEU A 83 -23.08 -9.47 -8.79
C LEU A 83 -22.23 -8.52 -7.94
N TYR A 84 -22.64 -7.26 -7.89
CA TYR A 84 -22.04 -6.22 -7.08
C TYR A 84 -22.13 -6.56 -5.60
N SER A 85 -23.31 -6.94 -5.09
CA SER A 85 -23.47 -7.29 -3.68
C SER A 85 -22.61 -8.50 -3.30
N TYR A 86 -22.53 -9.50 -4.17
CA TYR A 86 -21.67 -10.67 -3.98
C TYR A 86 -20.19 -10.27 -3.95
N ALA A 87 -19.70 -9.57 -4.96
CA ALA A 87 -18.31 -9.12 -5.04
C ALA A 87 -17.93 -8.20 -3.87
N LEU A 88 -18.80 -7.24 -3.55
CA LEU A 88 -18.63 -6.32 -2.44
C LEU A 88 -18.59 -7.06 -1.11
N SER A 89 -19.46 -8.05 -0.87
CA SER A 89 -19.44 -8.83 0.36
C SER A 89 -18.13 -9.62 0.53
N LEU A 90 -17.60 -10.21 -0.55
CA LEU A 90 -16.32 -10.91 -0.52
C LEU A 90 -15.17 -9.96 -0.21
N CYS A 91 -15.12 -8.82 -0.91
CA CYS A 91 -14.08 -7.83 -0.73
C CYS A 91 -14.14 -7.19 0.67
N ILE A 92 -15.30 -6.70 1.11
CA ILE A 92 -15.47 -6.10 2.44
C ILE A 92 -15.08 -7.09 3.53
N ASN A 93 -15.55 -8.34 3.46
CA ASN A 93 -15.19 -9.34 4.47
C ASN A 93 -13.69 -9.64 4.47
N GLY A 94 -13.05 -9.62 3.29
CA GLY A 94 -11.59 -9.73 3.16
C GLY A 94 -10.86 -8.54 3.78
N PHE A 95 -11.25 -7.31 3.43
CA PHE A 95 -10.69 -6.08 3.99
C PHE A 95 -10.90 -5.98 5.49
N GLN A 96 -12.10 -6.30 5.97
CA GLN A 96 -12.42 -6.29 7.38
C GLN A 96 -11.60 -7.35 8.12
N ARG A 97 -11.44 -8.57 7.58
CA ARG A 97 -10.54 -9.55 8.20
C ARG A 97 -9.08 -9.08 8.22
N LEU A 98 -8.62 -8.44 7.13
CA LEU A 98 -7.25 -7.94 7.03
C LEU A 98 -6.97 -6.80 8.02
N LEU A 99 -7.90 -5.86 8.14
CA LEU A 99 -7.75 -4.65 8.95
C LEU A 99 -8.17 -4.86 10.40
N SER A 100 -9.29 -5.53 10.64
CA SER A 100 -9.95 -5.67 11.94
C SER A 100 -9.84 -7.05 12.59
N GLY A 101 -9.29 -8.06 11.89
CA GLY A 101 -9.17 -9.44 12.36
C GLY A 101 -10.49 -10.23 12.46
N GLU A 102 -11.59 -9.56 12.81
CA GLU A 102 -12.90 -10.17 13.02
C GLU A 102 -13.91 -9.74 11.95
N ILE A 103 -14.72 -10.70 11.47
CA ILE A 103 -15.86 -10.43 10.59
C ILE A 103 -17.14 -10.53 11.44
N PRO A 104 -17.92 -9.45 11.56
CA PRO A 104 -19.21 -9.50 12.23
C PRO A 104 -20.14 -10.51 11.53
N ARG A 105 -20.77 -11.38 12.32
CA ARG A 105 -21.62 -12.45 11.79
C ARG A 105 -22.86 -11.95 11.05
N ASN A 106 -23.35 -10.78 11.44
CA ASN A 106 -24.59 -10.21 10.92
C ASN A 106 -24.33 -8.88 10.19
N LEU A 107 -25.16 -8.60 9.20
CA LEU A 107 -25.24 -7.27 8.59
C LEU A 107 -25.69 -6.24 9.65
N PRO A 108 -25.19 -4.99 9.56
CA PRO A 108 -25.54 -3.96 10.52
C PRO A 108 -27.02 -3.59 10.42
N LYS A 109 -27.67 -3.34 11.57
CA LYS A 109 -29.06 -2.86 11.62
C LYS A 109 -29.16 -1.37 11.30
N ASP A 110 -28.17 -0.62 11.76
CA ASP A 110 -28.03 0.82 11.63
C ASP A 110 -26.56 1.25 11.48
N LEU A 111 -26.36 2.51 11.08
CA LEU A 111 -25.02 3.07 10.85
C LEU A 111 -24.14 3.02 12.10
N ARG A 112 -24.70 3.27 13.29
CA ARG A 112 -23.97 3.26 14.56
C ARG A 112 -23.40 1.87 14.86
N SER A 113 -24.18 0.82 14.65
CA SER A 113 -23.77 -0.58 14.81
C SER A 113 -22.70 -0.97 13.80
N SER A 114 -22.81 -0.46 12.56
CA SER A 114 -21.79 -0.63 11.52
C SER A 114 -20.47 -0.01 11.94
N ILE A 115 -20.48 1.29 12.27
CA ILE A 115 -19.30 2.04 12.75
C ILE A 115 -18.66 1.34 13.95
N ARG A 116 -19.45 1.01 14.99
CA ARG A 116 -18.91 0.35 16.19
C ARG A 116 -18.24 -1.00 15.88
N SER A 117 -18.76 -1.76 14.93
CA SER A 117 -18.20 -3.07 14.56
C SER A 117 -16.99 -2.97 13.63
N THR A 118 -16.83 -1.84 12.93
CA THR A 118 -15.73 -1.61 11.99
C THR A 118 -14.56 -0.90 12.67
N PHE A 119 -14.83 0.13 13.46
CA PHE A 119 -13.83 0.92 14.17
C PHE A 119 -13.36 0.20 15.42
N ASN A 120 -12.28 -0.56 15.27
CA ASN A 120 -11.54 -1.17 16.37
C ASN A 120 -10.05 -0.79 16.29
N PHE A 121 -9.33 -1.11 17.36
CA PHE A 121 -7.91 -0.79 17.47
C PHE A 121 -7.06 -1.48 16.41
N GLN A 122 -7.43 -2.69 15.97
CA GLN A 122 -6.67 -3.43 14.96
C GLN A 122 -6.71 -2.69 13.62
N MET A 123 -7.84 -2.10 13.25
CA MET A 123 -7.95 -1.31 12.03
C MET A 123 -7.03 -0.09 12.08
N LEU A 124 -7.00 0.62 13.21
CA LEU A 124 -6.08 1.75 13.39
C LEU A 124 -4.61 1.31 13.33
N ASP A 125 -4.27 0.21 14.00
CA ASP A 125 -2.94 -0.39 13.97
C ASP A 125 -2.51 -0.74 12.54
N ARG A 126 -3.37 -1.41 11.78
CA ARG A 126 -3.10 -1.74 10.37
C ARG A 126 -3.04 -0.51 9.48
N ALA A 127 -3.85 0.50 9.72
CA ALA A 127 -3.81 1.76 8.96
C ALA A 127 -2.49 2.51 9.21
N LEU A 128 -2.05 2.62 10.47
CA LEU A 128 -0.74 3.18 10.82
C LEU A 128 0.41 2.39 10.19
N LEU A 129 0.30 1.06 10.15
CA LEU A 129 1.29 0.22 9.46
C LEU A 129 1.38 0.56 7.98
N VAL A 130 0.24 0.58 7.31
CA VAL A 130 0.15 0.89 5.90
C VAL A 130 0.69 2.30 5.64
N ALA A 131 0.40 3.26 6.52
CA ALA A 131 0.84 4.63 6.44
C ALA A 131 2.35 4.84 6.54
N VAL A 132 3.07 3.96 7.22
CA VAL A 132 4.54 3.98 7.21
C VAL A 132 5.10 3.30 5.96
N ILE A 133 4.44 2.25 5.47
CA ILE A 133 4.94 1.44 4.37
C ILE A 133 4.79 2.15 3.02
N TYR A 134 3.62 2.72 2.72
CA TYR A 134 3.36 3.18 1.36
C TYR A 134 4.19 4.42 0.96
N PRO A 135 4.56 5.40 1.81
CA PRO A 135 5.40 6.52 1.37
C PRO A 135 6.76 6.01 0.89
N LEU A 136 7.34 5.05 1.61
CA LEU A 136 8.56 4.36 1.22
C LEU A 136 8.37 3.61 -0.10
N LEU A 137 7.25 2.88 -0.24
CA LEU A 137 6.93 2.15 -1.46
C LEU A 137 6.77 3.10 -2.66
N PHE A 138 6.07 4.22 -2.51
CA PHE A 138 5.88 5.19 -3.58
C PHE A 138 7.16 5.89 -3.95
N MET A 139 8.01 6.23 -2.98
CA MET A 139 9.33 6.78 -3.24
C MET A 139 10.22 5.78 -4.00
N VAL A 140 10.22 4.51 -3.61
CA VAL A 140 10.92 3.43 -4.33
C VAL A 140 10.35 3.24 -5.73
N ILE A 141 9.02 3.22 -5.91
CA ILE A 141 8.38 3.09 -7.22
C ILE A 141 8.77 4.27 -8.10
N TYR A 142 8.64 5.50 -7.58
CA TYR A 142 9.00 6.74 -8.27
C TYR A 142 10.46 6.73 -8.74
N TRP A 143 11.38 6.40 -7.84
CA TRP A 143 12.80 6.24 -8.17
C TRP A 143 13.04 5.13 -9.20
N SER A 144 12.38 3.98 -9.03
CA SER A 144 12.57 2.83 -9.93
C SER A 144 12.15 3.11 -11.37
N MET A 145 11.13 3.95 -11.54
CA MET A 145 10.65 4.41 -12.84
C MET A 145 11.67 5.32 -13.54
N GLY A 146 12.74 5.74 -12.87
CA GLY A 146 13.78 6.59 -13.44
C GLY A 146 13.29 8.02 -13.72
N VAL A 147 12.27 8.47 -12.99
CA VAL A 147 11.70 9.81 -13.18
C VAL A 147 12.66 10.85 -12.63
N ASN A 148 13.11 10.69 -11.39
CA ASN A 148 14.10 11.55 -10.75
C ASN A 148 14.71 10.88 -9.51
N THR A 149 15.52 11.65 -8.79
CA THR A 149 15.99 11.36 -7.44
C THR A 149 14.80 11.18 -6.50
N GLY A 150 14.79 10.11 -5.71
CA GLY A 150 13.81 9.94 -4.63
C GLY A 150 14.18 10.87 -3.48
N LYS A 151 13.60 12.07 -3.44
CA LYS A 151 13.90 13.09 -2.42
C LYS A 151 12.76 13.24 -1.41
N ILE A 152 13.13 13.63 -0.20
CA ILE A 152 12.22 14.13 0.83
C ILE A 152 12.64 15.57 1.14
N GLY A 153 11.83 16.55 0.70
CA GLY A 153 12.26 17.94 0.64
C GLY A 153 13.49 18.07 -0.27
N ASP A 154 14.56 18.68 0.23
CA ASP A 154 15.82 18.82 -0.52
C ASP A 154 16.75 17.60 -0.41
N ILE A 155 16.38 16.60 0.41
CA ILE A 155 17.28 15.52 0.79
C ILE A 155 17.06 14.32 -0.14
N ALA A 156 18.11 13.93 -0.87
CA ALA A 156 18.11 12.72 -1.68
C ALA A 156 18.18 11.47 -0.80
N ILE A 157 17.10 10.70 -0.74
CA ILE A 157 17.10 9.37 -0.11
C ILE A 157 17.60 8.32 -1.11
N PHE A 158 17.10 8.39 -2.34
CA PHE A 158 17.60 7.60 -3.45
C PHE A 158 18.17 8.52 -4.53
N GLU A 159 19.50 8.58 -4.62
CA GLU A 159 20.18 9.28 -5.70
C GLU A 159 19.73 8.72 -7.06
N PHE A 160 19.52 9.62 -8.01
CA PHE A 160 19.20 9.21 -9.37
C PHE A 160 20.35 8.39 -9.94
N ASP A 161 20.02 7.22 -10.49
CA ASP A 161 20.97 6.32 -11.12
C ASP A 161 20.43 5.98 -12.50
N ASP A 162 21.16 6.26 -13.57
CA ASP A 162 20.71 6.01 -14.96
C ASP A 162 20.50 4.52 -15.27
N ARG A 163 21.10 3.62 -14.50
CA ARG A 163 21.08 2.16 -14.74
C ARG A 163 19.74 1.57 -14.33
N TRP A 164 18.80 1.52 -15.28
CA TRP A 164 17.45 0.97 -15.04
C TRP A 164 17.43 -0.45 -14.46
N TRP A 165 18.40 -1.29 -14.85
CA TRP A 165 18.52 -2.67 -14.33
C TRP A 165 18.87 -2.70 -12.85
N PHE A 166 19.66 -1.75 -12.36
CA PHE A 166 20.02 -1.65 -10.94
C PHE A 166 18.79 -1.27 -10.12
N ARG A 167 18.04 -0.27 -10.60
CA ARG A 167 16.78 0.14 -9.98
C ARG A 167 15.76 -1.01 -9.94
N LEU A 168 15.68 -1.78 -11.03
CA LEU A 168 14.85 -2.99 -11.08
C LEU A 168 15.31 -4.06 -10.07
N LEU A 169 16.61 -4.32 -9.96
CA LEU A 169 17.15 -5.28 -8.98
C LEU A 169 16.80 -4.87 -7.54
N VAL A 170 16.87 -3.58 -7.21
CA VAL A 170 16.43 -3.06 -5.90
C VAL A 170 14.95 -3.37 -5.66
N VAL A 171 14.07 -3.05 -6.62
CA VAL A 171 12.64 -3.35 -6.49
C VAL A 171 12.39 -4.85 -6.35
N LEU A 172 13.07 -5.67 -7.15
CA LEU A 172 12.96 -7.13 -7.06
C LEU A 172 13.47 -7.66 -5.71
N GLY A 173 14.56 -7.10 -5.18
CA GLY A 173 15.08 -7.42 -3.86
C GLY A 173 14.08 -7.09 -2.75
N LEU A 174 13.43 -5.94 -2.83
CA LEU A 174 12.36 -5.54 -1.91
C LEU A 174 11.14 -6.46 -1.99
N LEU A 175 10.71 -6.81 -3.21
CA LEU A 175 9.62 -7.77 -3.42
C LEU A 175 9.96 -9.16 -2.90
N ALA A 176 11.17 -9.65 -3.18
CA ALA A 176 11.67 -10.91 -2.66
C ALA A 176 11.69 -10.90 -1.12
N MET A 177 12.22 -9.84 -0.51
CA MET A 177 12.24 -9.67 0.95
C MET A 177 10.82 -9.65 1.53
N SER A 178 9.87 -8.93 0.92
CA SER A 178 8.47 -8.93 1.36
C SER A 178 7.80 -10.29 1.25
N THR A 179 8.15 -11.07 0.22
CA THR A 179 7.65 -12.43 -0.01
C THR A 179 8.26 -13.41 1.00
N LEU A 180 9.55 -13.28 1.28
CA LEU A 180 10.26 -14.02 2.31
C LEU A 180 9.67 -13.72 3.70
N LEU A 181 9.28 -12.49 3.98
CA LEU A 181 8.67 -12.16 5.29
C LEU A 181 7.25 -12.72 5.43
N ARG A 182 6.61 -13.08 4.31
CA ARG A 182 5.37 -13.87 4.28
C ARG A 182 5.62 -15.36 4.10
N PHE A 183 6.88 -15.80 4.09
CA PHE A 183 7.27 -17.20 3.88
C PHE A 183 6.58 -18.09 4.90
N GLU A 184 6.48 -17.69 6.17
CA GLU A 184 5.79 -18.47 7.18
C GLU A 184 4.29 -18.69 6.82
N SER A 185 3.61 -17.66 6.32
CA SER A 185 2.23 -17.79 5.86
C SER A 185 2.10 -18.71 4.65
N ILE A 186 3.07 -18.65 3.72
CA ILE A 186 3.13 -19.50 2.52
C ILE A 186 3.43 -20.96 2.92
N VAL A 187 4.37 -21.17 3.83
CA VAL A 187 4.77 -22.46 4.36
C VAL A 187 3.63 -23.13 5.14
N ARG A 188 2.90 -22.36 5.94
CA ARG A 188 1.69 -22.84 6.64
C ARG A 188 0.62 -23.32 5.65
N LEU A 189 0.50 -22.69 4.47
CA LEU A 189 -0.39 -23.16 3.40
C LEU A 189 0.10 -24.45 2.75
N CYS A 190 1.40 -24.72 2.76
CA CYS A 190 1.98 -25.96 2.24
C CYS A 190 1.84 -27.16 3.21
N GLY A 191 1.49 -26.91 4.48
CA GLY A 191 1.18 -27.96 5.47
C GLY A 191 2.34 -28.85 5.91
N ASN A 192 3.59 -28.48 5.61
CA ASN A 192 4.76 -29.27 5.99
C ASN A 192 5.27 -28.88 7.38
N GLU A 193 5.10 -29.78 8.36
CA GLU A 193 5.48 -29.54 9.76
C GLU A 193 6.97 -29.20 9.96
N TRP A 194 7.87 -29.81 9.19
CA TRP A 194 9.30 -29.52 9.30
C TRP A 194 9.61 -28.09 8.87
N VAL A 195 9.01 -27.64 7.76
CA VAL A 195 9.22 -26.28 7.26
C VAL A 195 8.57 -25.26 8.20
N ILE A 196 7.40 -25.58 8.78
CA ILE A 196 6.78 -24.72 9.80
C ILE A 196 7.69 -24.58 11.02
N LYS A 197 8.21 -25.70 11.55
CA LYS A 197 9.08 -25.72 12.74
C LYS A 197 10.41 -24.99 12.53
N ASN A 198 10.93 -24.98 11.30
CA ASN A 198 12.20 -24.32 10.96
C ASN A 198 12.03 -22.97 10.26
N SER A 199 10.79 -22.50 10.06
CA SER A 199 10.49 -21.31 9.26
C SER A 199 11.17 -20.05 9.79
N GLU A 200 11.27 -19.90 11.12
CA GLU A 200 11.96 -18.77 11.76
C GLU A 200 13.46 -18.76 11.47
N ASN A 201 14.12 -19.92 11.58
CA ASN A 201 15.54 -20.06 11.28
C ASN A 201 15.81 -19.83 9.79
N ILE A 202 15.00 -20.43 8.92
CA ILE A 202 15.11 -20.26 7.46
C ILE A 202 14.92 -18.78 7.08
N LEU A 203 13.90 -18.13 7.64
CA LEU A 203 13.64 -16.71 7.40
C LEU A 203 14.79 -15.84 7.87
N THR A 204 15.28 -16.07 9.08
CA THR A 204 16.41 -15.32 9.65
C THR A 204 17.67 -15.50 8.82
N THR A 205 18.00 -16.73 8.42
CA THR A 205 19.14 -17.01 7.54
C THR A 205 18.97 -16.31 6.19
N LEU A 206 17.81 -16.39 5.55
CA LEU A 206 17.57 -15.73 4.26
C LEU A 206 17.66 -14.21 4.34
N LEU A 207 17.16 -13.60 5.42
CA LEU A 207 17.28 -12.16 5.66
C LEU A 207 18.74 -11.75 5.90
N LEU A 208 19.48 -12.49 6.73
CA LEU A 208 20.89 -12.21 7.01
C LEU A 208 21.76 -12.41 5.76
N SER A 209 21.52 -13.48 4.99
CA SER A 209 22.21 -13.72 3.71
C SER A 209 21.87 -12.65 2.68
N GLY A 210 20.60 -12.23 2.58
CA GLY A 210 20.18 -11.14 1.69
C GLY A 210 20.84 -9.81 2.05
N ALA A 211 20.90 -9.47 3.34
CA ALA A 211 21.59 -8.27 3.83
C ALA A 211 23.10 -8.34 3.55
N ALA A 212 23.75 -9.49 3.79
CA ALA A 212 25.17 -9.68 3.53
C ALA A 212 25.50 -9.59 2.03
N ILE A 213 24.71 -10.22 1.15
CA ILE A 213 24.87 -10.14 -0.30
C ILE A 213 24.63 -8.70 -0.79
N GLY A 214 23.59 -8.02 -0.29
CA GLY A 214 23.32 -6.63 -0.62
C GLY A 214 24.47 -5.69 -0.23
N GLY A 215 25.03 -5.88 0.97
CA GLY A 215 26.21 -5.13 1.43
C GLY A 215 27.47 -5.40 0.60
N LEU A 216 27.74 -6.66 0.28
CA LEU A 216 28.89 -7.06 -0.54
C LEU A 216 28.78 -6.55 -1.98
N LEU A 217 27.60 -6.64 -2.60
CA LEU A 217 27.35 -6.10 -3.93
C LEU A 217 27.44 -4.57 -3.94
N GLY A 218 26.93 -3.91 -2.90
CA GLY A 218 27.03 -2.46 -2.78
C GLY A 218 28.48 -1.97 -2.67
N TYR A 219 29.28 -2.65 -1.85
CA TYR A 219 30.70 -2.38 -1.69
C TYR A 219 31.51 -2.69 -2.96
N GLY A 220 31.30 -3.87 -3.56
CA GLY A 220 32.04 -4.32 -4.74
C GLY A 220 31.75 -3.53 -6.02
N LEU A 221 30.56 -2.94 -6.14
CA LEU A 221 30.18 -2.10 -7.29
C LEU A 221 30.61 -0.63 -7.16
N GLY A 222 31.33 -0.26 -6.08
CA GLY A 222 31.79 1.11 -5.86
C GLY A 222 30.66 2.14 -5.71
N ILE A 223 29.46 1.67 -5.36
CA ILE A 223 28.28 2.54 -5.22
C ILE A 223 28.41 3.22 -3.85
N LYS A 224 28.46 4.56 -3.83
CA LYS A 224 28.54 5.33 -2.58
C LYS A 224 27.19 5.24 -1.84
N PHE A 225 27.04 4.19 -1.05
CA PHE A 225 25.81 3.80 -0.34
C PHE A 225 25.53 4.62 0.93
N ASN A 226 25.93 5.89 1.04
CA ASN A 226 25.84 6.64 2.31
C ASN A 226 24.40 6.73 2.88
N GLY A 227 23.36 6.67 2.03
CA GLY A 227 21.95 6.64 2.46
C GLY A 227 21.25 5.28 2.31
N VAL A 228 21.74 4.38 1.46
CA VAL A 228 20.95 3.24 0.98
C VAL A 228 21.24 1.94 1.76
N THR A 229 22.46 1.72 2.29
CA THR A 229 22.75 0.54 3.14
C THR A 229 22.11 0.71 4.51
N SER A 230 22.16 1.94 5.02
CA SER A 230 21.35 2.45 6.11
C SER A 230 19.86 2.20 5.82
N PHE A 231 19.32 2.67 4.69
CA PHE A 231 17.91 2.41 4.29
C PHE A 231 17.51 0.93 4.25
N PHE A 232 18.32 0.03 3.68
CA PHE A 232 18.00 -1.40 3.62
C PHE A 232 18.18 -2.10 4.97
N GLY A 233 19.15 -1.67 5.78
CA GLY A 233 19.24 -2.06 7.18
C GLY A 233 17.98 -1.62 7.96
N PHE A 234 17.47 -0.40 7.70
CA PHE A 234 16.24 0.12 8.28
C PHE A 234 15.03 -0.73 7.88
N LEU A 235 14.89 -1.04 6.59
CA LEU A 235 13.75 -1.77 6.07
C LEU A 235 13.76 -3.24 6.51
N ALA A 236 14.93 -3.88 6.56
CA ALA A 236 15.08 -5.26 7.03
C ALA A 236 14.75 -5.39 8.53
N VAL A 237 15.21 -4.46 9.37
CA VAL A 237 14.88 -4.41 10.80
C VAL A 237 13.39 -4.10 11.00
N GLY A 238 12.88 -3.09 10.30
CA GLY A 238 11.46 -2.71 10.36
C GLY A 238 10.55 -3.87 10.01
N ILE A 239 10.77 -4.52 8.86
CA ILE A 239 9.90 -5.63 8.44
C ILE A 239 10.14 -6.91 9.29
N GLY A 240 11.36 -7.13 9.82
CA GLY A 240 11.63 -8.19 10.79
C GLY A 240 10.90 -8.00 12.13
N LEU A 241 10.60 -6.76 12.53
CA LEU A 241 9.75 -6.46 13.69
C LEU A 241 8.26 -6.69 13.37
N LEU A 242 7.82 -6.46 12.13
CA LEU A 242 6.44 -6.73 11.71
C LEU A 242 6.08 -8.21 11.68
N SER A 243 7.02 -9.08 11.30
CA SER A 243 6.75 -10.52 11.25
C SER A 243 6.43 -11.11 12.64
N LYS A 244 6.88 -10.44 13.72
CA LYS A 244 6.61 -10.83 15.11
C LYS A 244 5.32 -10.24 15.69
N GLY A 245 4.53 -9.53 14.89
CA GLY A 245 3.26 -8.94 15.34
C GLY A 245 3.43 -7.73 16.26
N HIS A 246 4.59 -7.05 16.21
CA HIS A 246 4.79 -5.78 16.89
C HIS A 246 4.02 -4.65 16.22
N SER A 247 3.68 -3.62 16.99
CA SER A 247 2.92 -2.47 16.52
C SER A 247 3.69 -1.62 15.48
N PRO A 248 3.00 -0.89 14.59
CA PRO A 248 3.56 -0.03 13.54
C PRO A 248 4.52 1.02 14.04
N SER A 249 4.26 1.50 15.24
CA SER A 249 5.12 2.39 15.97
C SER A 249 6.46 1.74 16.27
N ILE A 250 6.51 0.51 16.78
CA ILE A 250 7.79 -0.20 16.97
C ILE A 250 8.56 -0.29 15.66
N LEU A 251 7.88 -0.38 14.51
CA LEU A 251 8.53 -0.25 13.20
C LEU A 251 9.07 1.17 12.96
N ALA A 252 8.26 2.22 13.09
CA ALA A 252 8.72 3.61 12.89
C ALA A 252 9.90 3.96 13.82
N LEU A 253 9.84 3.50 15.07
CA LEU A 253 10.90 3.67 16.07
C LEU A 253 12.14 2.82 15.75
N GLY A 254 11.96 1.59 15.24
CA GLY A 254 13.04 0.74 14.75
C GLY A 254 13.76 1.33 13.54
N LEU A 255 13.03 2.01 12.64
CA LEU A 255 13.60 2.77 11.52
C LEU A 255 14.52 3.88 12.04
N ILE A 256 14.07 4.65 13.04
CA ILE A 256 14.87 5.72 13.63
C ILE A 256 16.09 5.16 14.37
N GLY A 257 15.92 4.13 15.20
CA GLY A 257 17.02 3.50 15.94
C GLY A 257 18.08 2.90 15.02
N ALA A 258 17.67 2.31 13.90
CA ALA A 258 18.61 1.80 12.92
C ALA A 258 19.36 2.95 12.21
N TYR A 259 18.72 4.10 11.96
CA TYR A 259 19.39 5.30 11.42
C TYR A 259 20.48 5.80 12.36
N VAL A 260 20.15 5.93 13.64
CA VAL A 260 21.10 6.32 14.68
C VAL A 260 22.29 5.36 14.74
N LEU A 261 22.04 4.05 14.67
CA LEU A 261 23.11 3.04 14.66
C LEU A 261 23.97 3.14 13.39
N GLY A 262 23.35 3.33 12.22
CA GLY A 262 24.06 3.46 10.96
C GLY A 262 25.01 4.66 10.93
N THR A 263 24.51 5.84 11.35
CA THR A 263 25.32 7.06 11.41
C THR A 263 26.42 6.97 12.46
N ALA A 264 26.13 6.37 13.62
CA ALA A 264 27.10 6.14 14.68
C ALA A 264 28.25 5.21 14.25
N ILE A 265 27.97 4.17 13.45
CA ILE A 265 28.99 3.25 12.92
C ILE A 265 29.88 3.95 11.90
N THR A 266 29.31 4.82 11.05
CA THR A 266 30.08 5.54 10.03
C THR A 266 30.89 6.70 10.59
N ASN A 267 30.46 7.31 11.71
CA ASN A 267 31.09 8.50 12.28
C ASN A 267 31.58 8.25 13.73
N SER A 268 32.66 7.47 13.86
CA SER A 268 33.23 7.03 15.15
C SER A 268 33.62 8.15 16.15
N GLY A 269 33.70 9.41 15.72
CA GLY A 269 34.03 10.57 16.57
C GLY A 269 32.85 11.32 17.21
N THR A 270 31.59 10.94 16.92
CA THR A 270 30.38 11.72 17.32
C THR A 270 29.46 10.99 18.29
N PHE A 271 29.89 9.85 18.81
CA PHE A 271 29.03 8.97 19.61
C PHE A 271 28.44 9.66 20.86
N THR A 272 29.24 10.48 21.56
CA THR A 272 28.82 11.15 22.80
C THR A 272 27.85 12.30 22.57
N SER A 273 28.00 13.08 21.49
CA SER A 273 27.05 14.15 21.13
C SER A 273 25.71 13.56 20.68
N HIS A 274 25.75 12.42 19.99
CA HIS A 274 24.57 11.68 19.57
C HIS A 274 23.74 11.15 20.76
N TRP A 275 24.34 10.67 21.85
CA TRP A 275 23.57 10.19 23.01
C TRP A 275 22.73 11.28 23.71
N LEU A 276 23.21 12.52 23.76
CA LEU A 276 22.43 13.64 24.32
C LEU A 276 21.22 13.98 23.43
N THR A 277 21.37 13.84 22.11
CA THR A 277 20.29 14.01 21.13
C THR A 277 19.30 12.83 21.14
N PHE A 278 19.78 11.60 21.35
CA PHE A 278 18.96 10.37 21.25
C PHE A 278 18.45 9.82 22.58
N GLY A 279 18.96 10.29 23.72
CA GLY A 279 18.52 9.89 25.06
C GLY A 279 17.02 10.10 25.32
N PRO A 280 16.45 11.27 25.00
CA PRO A 280 15.01 11.51 25.11
C PRO A 280 14.18 10.58 24.22
N LEU A 281 14.66 10.31 23.00
CA LEU A 281 14.04 9.35 22.08
C LEU A 281 14.11 7.92 22.65
N ALA A 282 15.22 7.51 23.25
CA ALA A 282 15.36 6.21 23.91
C ALA A 282 14.40 6.03 25.09
N VAL A 283 14.21 7.06 25.91
CA VAL A 283 13.23 7.04 27.01
C VAL A 283 11.81 6.98 26.45
N PHE A 284 11.53 7.75 25.40
CA PHE A 284 10.25 7.68 24.69
C PHE A 284 10.00 6.30 24.06
N TYR A 285 11.03 5.66 23.49
CA TYR A 285 10.97 4.30 22.96
C TYR A 285 10.67 3.28 24.06
N ALA A 286 11.36 3.38 25.21
CA ALA A 286 11.12 2.51 26.34
C ALA A 286 9.68 2.66 26.86
N ALA A 287 9.16 3.90 26.90
CA ALA A 287 7.78 4.19 27.27
C ALA A 287 6.77 3.60 26.27
N ILE A 288 6.97 3.81 24.97
CA ILE A 288 6.11 3.23 23.92
C ILE A 288 6.15 1.70 23.95
N TYR A 289 7.33 1.11 24.06
CA TYR A 289 7.50 -0.33 24.13
C TYR A 289 6.84 -0.92 25.38
N ALA A 290 6.99 -0.27 26.53
CA ALA A 290 6.31 -0.66 27.75
C ALA A 290 4.78 -0.56 27.60
N LEU A 291 4.27 0.53 26.99
CA LEU A 291 2.85 0.68 26.69
C LEU A 291 2.35 -0.39 25.72
N ASP A 292 3.12 -0.73 24.68
CA ASP A 292 2.79 -1.79 23.72
C ASP A 292 2.69 -3.16 24.40
N ARG A 293 3.66 -3.52 25.25
CA ARG A 293 3.60 -4.75 26.05
C ARG A 293 2.40 -4.78 26.98
N LEU A 294 2.04 -3.63 27.57
CA LEU A 294 0.84 -3.50 28.39
C LEU A 294 -0.43 -3.62 27.55
N VAL A 295 -0.43 -3.17 26.31
CA VAL A 295 -1.55 -3.31 25.38
C VAL A 295 -1.77 -4.77 24.98
N VAL A 296 -0.69 -5.49 24.62
CA VAL A 296 -0.73 -6.92 24.23
C VAL A 296 -1.26 -7.81 25.37
N SER A 297 -1.12 -7.38 26.64
CA SER A 297 -1.65 -8.10 27.81
C SER A 297 -3.20 -8.13 27.93
N GLY A 298 -3.93 -7.60 26.94
CA GLY A 298 -5.39 -7.78 26.81
C GLY A 298 -6.25 -6.89 27.71
N ARG A 299 -5.70 -5.81 28.26
CA ARG A 299 -6.43 -4.92 29.19
C ARG A 299 -6.72 -3.55 28.57
N SER A 300 -7.98 -3.36 28.18
CA SER A 300 -8.73 -2.09 28.06
C SER A 300 -8.40 -1.07 26.95
N ASN A 301 -9.46 -0.54 26.35
CA ASN A 301 -9.47 0.50 25.30
C ASN A 301 -8.76 1.81 25.70
N TRP A 302 -8.68 2.14 26.99
CA TRP A 302 -8.03 3.39 27.44
C TRP A 302 -6.52 3.38 27.21
N ARG A 303 -5.89 2.19 27.17
CA ARG A 303 -4.45 2.07 26.91
C ARG A 303 -4.09 2.50 25.50
N TYR A 304 -4.98 2.27 24.54
CA TYR A 304 -4.82 2.75 23.17
C TYR A 304 -5.00 4.26 23.06
N VAL A 305 -5.93 4.84 23.84
CA VAL A 305 -6.06 6.31 23.93
C VAL A 305 -4.78 6.91 24.51
N ALA A 306 -4.24 6.32 25.58
CA ALA A 306 -2.98 6.76 26.16
C ALA A 306 -1.82 6.61 25.17
N TYR A 307 -1.70 5.44 24.53
CA TYR A 307 -0.73 5.15 23.48
C TYR A 307 -0.76 6.18 22.34
N PHE A 308 -1.98 6.47 21.89
CA PHE A 308 -2.24 7.39 20.81
C PHE A 308 -1.95 8.83 21.19
N ALA A 309 -2.32 9.27 22.40
CA ALA A 309 -2.00 10.60 22.91
C ALA A 309 -0.50 10.78 23.21
N PHE A 310 0.20 9.69 23.59
CA PHE A 310 1.62 9.74 23.90
C PHE A 310 2.48 10.01 22.66
N ILE A 311 2.05 9.55 21.48
CA ILE A 311 2.84 9.73 20.25
C ILE A 311 3.01 11.22 19.88
N PRO A 312 1.94 12.03 19.74
CA PRO A 312 2.05 13.47 19.51
C PRO A 312 2.83 14.18 20.62
N VAL A 313 2.60 13.81 21.89
CA VAL A 313 3.32 14.39 23.02
C VAL A 313 4.82 14.11 22.92
N GLY A 314 5.21 12.89 22.55
CA GLY A 314 6.61 12.55 22.36
C GLY A 314 7.24 13.22 21.15
N ILE A 315 6.49 13.40 20.06
CA ILE A 315 6.93 14.19 18.90
C ILE A 315 7.20 15.63 19.32
N ILE A 316 6.24 16.26 20.01
CA ILE A 316 6.36 17.64 20.49
C ILE A 316 7.52 17.76 21.49
N ALA A 317 7.61 16.86 22.46
CA ALA A 317 8.70 16.83 23.43
C ALA A 317 10.05 16.65 22.74
N SER A 318 10.15 15.77 21.73
CA SER A 318 11.38 15.62 20.95
C SER A 318 11.72 16.90 20.20
N ALA A 319 10.74 17.53 19.54
CA ALA A 319 10.95 18.80 18.84
C ALA A 319 11.41 19.93 19.78
N LEU A 320 10.90 19.98 21.00
CA LEU A 320 11.29 20.98 22.01
C LEU A 320 12.65 20.72 22.66
N LEU A 321 13.09 19.46 22.70
CA LEU A 321 14.34 19.05 23.35
C LEU A 321 15.53 18.94 22.38
N LEU A 322 15.26 18.81 21.07
CA LEU A 322 16.29 18.76 20.05
C LEU A 322 16.82 20.17 19.81
N ASP A 323 18.12 20.39 20.06
CA ASP A 323 18.81 21.60 19.64
C ASP A 323 18.97 21.58 18.10
N PRO A 324 18.25 22.44 17.37
CA PRO A 324 18.28 22.46 15.91
C PRO A 324 19.67 22.74 15.35
N SER A 325 20.48 23.53 16.07
CA SER A 325 21.81 23.93 15.63
C SER A 325 22.81 22.77 15.62
N ASN A 326 22.54 21.72 16.41
CA ASN A 326 23.39 20.55 16.59
C ASN A 326 22.76 19.25 16.06
N THR A 327 21.54 19.32 15.51
CA THR A 327 20.83 18.14 15.01
C THR A 327 20.95 18.07 13.49
N ASP A 328 21.32 16.90 12.97
CA ASP A 328 21.39 16.68 11.52
C ASP A 328 20.01 16.94 10.87
N ARG A 329 19.98 17.80 9.85
CA ARG A 329 18.77 18.11 9.07
C ARG A 329 18.17 16.84 8.47
N VAL A 330 19.00 15.88 8.05
CA VAL A 330 18.56 14.57 7.52
C VAL A 330 17.75 13.82 8.57
N PHE A 331 18.24 13.77 9.81
CA PHE A 331 17.54 13.11 10.91
C PHE A 331 16.16 13.72 11.17
N LEU A 332 16.06 15.05 11.19
CA LEU A 332 14.80 15.76 11.44
C LEU A 332 13.78 15.52 10.33
N VAL A 333 14.23 15.56 9.07
CA VAL A 333 13.38 15.21 7.92
C VAL A 333 12.92 13.75 8.00
N VAL A 334 13.81 12.81 8.33
CA VAL A 334 13.45 11.40 8.54
C VAL A 334 12.45 11.23 9.67
N CYS A 335 12.55 11.99 10.77
CA CYS A 335 11.58 11.95 11.85
C CYS A 335 10.21 12.48 11.41
N VAL A 336 10.17 13.62 10.72
CA VAL A 336 8.89 14.18 10.22
C VAL A 336 8.21 13.22 9.25
N PHE A 337 8.95 12.69 8.28
CA PHE A 337 8.39 11.84 7.23
C PHE A 337 8.27 10.35 7.60
N GLY A 338 9.01 9.90 8.62
CA GLY A 338 8.94 8.53 9.14
C GLY A 338 7.99 8.36 10.32
N LEU A 339 7.66 9.45 11.04
CA LEU A 339 6.82 9.41 12.24
C LEU A 339 5.59 10.31 12.13
N VAL A 340 5.78 11.63 11.93
CA VAL A 340 4.67 12.60 12.00
C VAL A 340 3.69 12.41 10.85
N VAL A 341 4.20 12.41 9.63
CA VAL A 341 3.39 12.32 8.42
C VAL A 341 2.67 10.95 8.33
N PRO A 342 3.35 9.79 8.52
CA PRO A 342 2.67 8.49 8.59
C PRO A 342 1.64 8.39 9.71
N TYR A 343 1.88 9.01 10.87
CA TYR A 343 0.93 8.98 11.98
C TYR A 343 -0.35 9.74 11.62
N ILE A 344 -0.23 10.96 11.10
CA ILE A 344 -1.37 11.75 10.63
C ILE A 344 -2.09 11.00 9.49
N ASN A 345 -1.35 10.45 8.52
CA ASN A 345 -1.97 9.75 7.42
C ASN A 345 -2.67 8.46 7.87
N GLY A 346 -2.05 7.67 8.74
CA GLY A 346 -2.64 6.44 9.27
C GLY A 346 -3.94 6.66 10.03
N LEU A 347 -4.13 7.85 10.61
CA LEU A 347 -5.40 8.24 11.22
C LEU A 347 -6.49 8.51 10.20
N PHE A 348 -6.18 9.33 9.20
CA PHE A 348 -7.11 9.61 8.11
C PHE A 348 -7.41 8.37 7.29
N ASP A 349 -6.43 7.47 7.12
CA ASP A 349 -6.62 6.15 6.54
C ASP A 349 -7.58 5.33 7.40
N ALA A 350 -7.38 5.22 8.72
CA ALA A 350 -8.31 4.49 9.58
C ALA A 350 -9.74 5.05 9.52
N LEU A 351 -9.88 6.38 9.51
CA LEU A 351 -11.17 7.06 9.35
C LEU A 351 -11.81 6.76 8.00
N SER A 352 -11.05 6.85 6.91
CA SER A 352 -11.50 6.53 5.56
C SER A 352 -11.91 5.07 5.46
N TYR A 353 -11.05 4.15 5.89
CA TYR A 353 -11.23 2.70 5.80
C TYR A 353 -12.48 2.28 6.57
N GLY A 354 -12.60 2.77 7.80
CA GLY A 354 -13.73 2.47 8.66
C GLY A 354 -15.05 3.04 8.14
N THR A 355 -15.01 4.24 7.57
CA THR A 355 -16.18 4.89 6.97
C THR A 355 -16.64 4.14 5.73
N THR A 356 -15.76 3.89 4.77
CA THR A 356 -16.08 3.17 3.53
C THR A 356 -16.61 1.77 3.81
N ILE A 357 -15.96 1.00 4.68
CA ILE A 357 -16.46 -0.33 5.08
C ILE A 357 -17.85 -0.20 5.73
N SER A 358 -18.04 0.77 6.62
CA SER A 358 -19.31 0.94 7.33
C SER A 358 -20.46 1.29 6.39
N LEU A 359 -20.23 2.22 5.46
CA LEU A 359 -21.22 2.65 4.46
C LEU A 359 -21.49 1.56 3.43
N ALA A 360 -20.46 0.86 2.97
CA ALA A 360 -20.62 -0.22 2.01
C ALA A 360 -21.40 -1.40 2.62
N ARG A 361 -21.22 -1.69 3.92
CA ARG A 361 -22.07 -2.65 4.66
C ARG A 361 -23.50 -2.15 4.83
N MET A 362 -23.72 -0.85 5.01
CA MET A 362 -25.07 -0.28 4.99
C MET A 362 -25.73 -0.42 3.61
N GLY A 363 -24.97 -0.24 2.52
CA GLY A 363 -25.43 -0.50 1.16
C GLY A 363 -25.83 -1.96 0.93
N LEU A 364 -25.05 -2.91 1.47
CA LEU A 364 -25.41 -4.33 1.43
C LEU A 364 -26.66 -4.66 2.27
N ALA A 365 -26.81 -4.02 3.45
CA ALA A 365 -27.96 -4.21 4.31
C ALA A 365 -29.23 -3.56 3.76
N ARG A 366 -29.10 -2.48 2.97
CA ARG A 366 -30.21 -1.70 2.40
C ARG A 366 -29.96 -1.42 0.91
N PRO A 367 -30.15 -2.42 0.03
CA PRO A 367 -29.83 -2.30 -1.40
C PRO A 367 -30.53 -1.13 -2.11
N SER A 368 -31.76 -0.78 -1.70
CA SER A 368 -32.50 0.37 -2.23
C SER A 368 -31.85 1.73 -1.95
N GLN A 369 -30.96 1.80 -0.95
CA GLN A 369 -30.21 3.00 -0.56
C GLN A 369 -28.73 2.92 -0.96
N ALA A 370 -28.31 1.89 -1.71
CA ALA A 370 -26.89 1.67 -2.02
C ALA A 370 -26.23 2.86 -2.74
N ILE A 371 -26.96 3.53 -3.63
CA ILE A 371 -26.48 4.74 -4.34
C ILE A 371 -26.24 5.89 -3.36
N LEU A 372 -27.15 6.11 -2.41
CA LEU A 372 -27.00 7.14 -1.38
C LEU A 372 -25.75 6.87 -0.52
N TRP A 373 -25.55 5.62 -0.09
CA TRP A 373 -24.38 5.25 0.71
C TRP A 373 -23.07 5.39 -0.07
N ALA A 374 -23.06 5.09 -1.37
CA ALA A 374 -21.90 5.31 -2.24
C ALA A 374 -21.60 6.81 -2.46
N ALA A 375 -22.64 7.63 -2.64
CA ALA A 375 -22.47 9.08 -2.75
C ALA A 375 -21.91 9.70 -1.46
N LEU A 376 -22.39 9.23 -0.30
CA LEU A 376 -21.85 9.63 1.00
C LEU A 376 -20.39 9.18 1.19
N ASP A 377 -20.02 7.99 0.71
CA ASP A 377 -18.63 7.52 0.74
C ASP A 377 -17.70 8.45 -0.03
N ILE A 378 -18.07 8.80 -1.27
CA ILE A 378 -17.29 9.74 -2.10
C ILE A 378 -17.17 11.10 -1.41
N ALA A 379 -18.29 11.64 -0.88
CA ALA A 379 -18.28 12.94 -0.20
C ALA A 379 -17.35 12.95 1.03
N LEU A 380 -17.40 11.89 1.85
CA LEU A 380 -16.54 11.76 3.03
C LEU A 380 -15.08 11.49 2.67
N ALA A 381 -14.80 10.70 1.63
CA ALA A 381 -13.44 10.49 1.13
C ALA A 381 -12.81 11.81 0.66
N MET A 382 -13.56 12.66 -0.05
CA MET A 382 -13.11 14.00 -0.42
C MET A 382 -12.89 14.90 0.80
N ALA A 383 -13.78 14.85 1.78
CA ALA A 383 -13.62 15.60 3.03
C ALA A 383 -12.37 15.16 3.82
N PHE A 384 -12.08 13.85 3.87
CA PHE A 384 -10.86 13.33 4.49
C PHE A 384 -9.60 13.75 3.74
N LEU A 385 -9.61 13.76 2.40
CA LEU A 385 -8.50 14.24 1.59
C LEU A 385 -8.20 15.74 1.80
N VAL A 386 -9.24 16.56 1.92
CA VAL A 386 -9.10 17.99 2.27
C VAL A 386 -8.60 18.13 3.72
N GLY A 387 -9.19 17.36 4.65
CA GLY A 387 -8.82 17.42 6.05
C GLY A 387 -7.35 17.05 6.31
N ILE A 388 -6.84 16.01 5.65
CA ILE A 388 -5.45 15.60 5.83
C ILE A 388 -4.47 16.67 5.36
N GLY A 389 -4.72 17.34 4.24
CA GLY A 389 -3.82 18.40 3.77
C GLY A 389 -3.79 19.60 4.73
N VAL A 390 -4.92 19.99 5.30
CA VAL A 390 -4.98 21.02 6.36
C VAL A 390 -4.15 20.59 7.57
N VAL A 391 -4.38 19.38 8.09
CA VAL A 391 -3.68 18.89 9.29
C VAL A 391 -2.18 18.75 9.05
N LEU A 392 -1.75 18.30 7.86
CA LEU A 392 -0.34 18.22 7.50
C LEU A 392 0.32 19.60 7.44
N VAL A 393 -0.33 20.60 6.82
CA VAL A 393 0.19 21.98 6.78
C VAL A 393 0.34 22.54 8.19
N VAL A 394 -0.70 22.45 9.03
CA VAL A 394 -0.65 22.91 10.42
C VAL A 394 0.48 22.25 11.19
N SER A 395 0.62 20.92 11.03
CA SER A 395 1.62 20.15 11.77
C SER A 395 3.04 20.52 11.34
N ILE A 396 3.30 20.63 10.03
CA ILE A 396 4.64 20.92 9.53
C ILE A 396 5.04 22.37 9.83
N VAL A 397 4.13 23.33 9.66
CA VAL A 397 4.40 24.74 10.02
C VAL A 397 4.62 24.87 11.53
N GLY A 398 3.82 24.18 12.34
CA GLY A 398 4.01 24.12 13.79
C GLY A 398 5.38 23.55 14.17
N ILE A 399 5.81 22.46 13.54
CA ILE A 399 7.13 21.87 13.78
C ILE A 399 8.24 22.82 13.34
N ASN A 400 8.16 23.42 12.14
CA ASN A 400 9.15 24.39 11.66
C ASN A 400 9.33 25.55 12.64
N ARG A 401 8.22 26.02 13.23
CA ARG A 401 8.25 27.07 14.25
C ARG A 401 8.92 26.60 15.53
N LEU A 402 8.56 25.43 16.03
CA LEU A 402 9.16 24.88 17.25
C LEU A 402 10.66 24.60 17.08
N ALA A 403 11.06 24.24 15.87
CA ALA A 403 12.45 23.97 15.51
C ALA A 403 13.26 25.22 15.12
N ASP A 404 12.63 26.40 14.97
CA ASP A 404 13.27 27.65 14.50
C ASP A 404 14.01 27.54 13.14
N PHE A 405 13.62 26.57 12.29
CA PHE A 405 14.07 26.47 10.90
C PHE A 405 13.06 25.72 10.03
N ALA A 406 13.13 25.90 8.71
CA ALA A 406 12.27 25.20 7.77
C ALA A 406 12.76 23.77 7.50
N ILE A 407 12.14 22.77 8.16
CA ILE A 407 12.34 21.35 7.83
C ILE A 407 11.84 21.09 6.41
N LEU A 408 10.63 21.58 6.12
CA LEU A 408 10.04 21.60 4.80
C LEU A 408 9.41 22.97 4.56
N ASP A 409 9.82 23.65 3.50
CA ASP A 409 9.22 24.90 3.07
C ASP A 409 7.86 24.63 2.40
N ILE A 410 6.81 24.57 3.23
CA ILE A 410 5.43 24.36 2.79
C ILE A 410 4.98 25.46 1.83
N ARG A 411 5.45 26.70 2.01
CA ARG A 411 5.05 27.81 1.16
C ARG A 411 5.59 27.62 -0.25
N SER A 412 6.90 27.37 -0.36
CA SER A 412 7.54 27.04 -1.65
C SER A 412 6.93 25.80 -2.30
N PHE A 413 6.63 24.76 -1.50
CA PHE A 413 5.93 23.57 -1.97
C PHE A 413 4.57 23.90 -2.60
N LEU A 414 3.74 24.67 -1.89
CA LEU A 414 2.41 25.05 -2.36
C LEU A 414 2.47 26.01 -3.54
N ASP A 415 3.43 26.94 -3.58
CA ASP A 415 3.56 27.94 -4.65
C ASP A 415 4.01 27.34 -5.99
N SER A 416 4.65 26.16 -5.97
CA SER A 416 5.05 25.46 -7.20
C SER A 416 3.85 25.28 -8.15
N ARG A 417 3.91 25.94 -9.32
CA ARG A 417 2.79 26.02 -10.29
C ARG A 417 2.51 24.71 -11.01
N ASP A 418 3.57 23.95 -11.29
CA ASP A 418 3.50 22.83 -12.23
C ASP A 418 3.52 21.45 -11.57
N GLY A 419 3.32 21.40 -10.24
CA GLY A 419 3.42 20.16 -9.47
C GLY A 419 4.78 19.52 -9.68
N ASN A 420 5.79 19.99 -8.94
CA ASN A 420 7.15 19.44 -9.04
C ASN A 420 7.07 17.89 -9.01
N PRO A 421 7.52 17.18 -10.06
CA PRO A 421 7.47 15.73 -10.09
C PRO A 421 8.12 15.07 -8.88
N ASP A 422 9.11 15.73 -8.26
CA ASP A 422 9.78 15.27 -7.04
C ASP A 422 8.81 15.13 -5.85
N ASN A 423 7.66 15.80 -5.92
CA ASN A 423 6.62 15.82 -4.89
C ASN A 423 5.44 14.87 -5.20
N TYR A 424 5.45 14.16 -6.33
CA TYR A 424 4.36 13.24 -6.72
C TYR A 424 4.09 12.15 -5.69
N TRP A 425 5.11 11.69 -4.99
CA TRP A 425 4.93 10.70 -3.94
C TRP A 425 4.20 11.26 -2.70
N ILE A 426 4.30 12.57 -2.41
CA ILE A 426 3.56 13.25 -1.33
C ILE A 426 2.08 13.35 -1.71
N TYR A 427 1.79 13.69 -2.97
CA TYR A 427 0.41 13.67 -3.46
C TYR A 427 -0.17 12.25 -3.46
N ALA A 428 0.63 11.26 -3.89
CA ALA A 428 0.22 9.85 -3.84
C ALA A 428 -0.01 9.38 -2.40
N MET A 429 0.82 9.83 -1.47
CA MET A 429 0.68 9.58 -0.04
C MET A 429 -0.63 10.14 0.50
N ALA A 430 -0.93 11.42 0.30
CA ALA A 430 -2.21 11.98 0.73
C ALA A 430 -3.40 11.28 0.05
N ALA A 431 -3.23 10.90 -1.22
CA ALA A 431 -4.25 10.20 -1.99
C ALA A 431 -4.48 8.73 -1.56
N THR A 432 -3.63 8.14 -0.70
CA THR A 432 -3.92 6.79 -0.16
C THR A 432 -5.16 6.76 0.72
N THR A 433 -5.55 7.91 1.26
CA THR A 433 -6.83 8.08 1.96
C THR A 433 -8.03 7.79 1.04
N LEU A 434 -7.87 7.87 -0.29
CA LEU A 434 -8.88 7.51 -1.29
C LEU A 434 -8.83 6.03 -1.69
N LEU A 435 -7.84 5.26 -1.24
CA LEU A 435 -7.64 3.88 -1.66
C LEU A 435 -8.87 2.96 -1.42
N PRO A 436 -9.60 3.06 -0.29
CA PRO A 436 -10.82 2.25 -0.09
C PRO A 436 -11.92 2.60 -1.08
N THR A 437 -12.15 3.88 -1.33
CA THR A 437 -13.12 4.36 -2.32
C THR A 437 -12.71 3.93 -3.72
N LEU A 438 -11.42 3.92 -4.05
CA LEU A 438 -10.91 3.38 -5.31
C LEU A 438 -11.17 1.87 -5.43
N VAL A 439 -10.94 1.10 -4.36
CA VAL A 439 -11.28 -0.33 -4.31
C VAL A 439 -12.77 -0.54 -4.52
N HIS A 440 -13.61 0.28 -3.86
CA HIS A 440 -15.05 0.23 -4.01
C HIS A 440 -15.48 0.52 -5.45
N LEU A 441 -14.87 1.53 -6.09
CA LEU A 441 -15.05 1.83 -7.50
C LEU A 441 -14.61 0.67 -8.40
N VAL A 442 -13.47 0.03 -8.11
CA VAL A 442 -13.00 -1.16 -8.84
C VAL A 442 -14.03 -2.29 -8.74
N ILE A 443 -14.61 -2.54 -7.57
CA ILE A 443 -15.66 -3.55 -7.39
C ILE A 443 -16.91 -3.17 -8.18
N ALA A 444 -17.33 -1.91 -8.11
CA ALA A 444 -18.50 -1.39 -8.81
C ALA A 444 -18.35 -1.52 -10.33
N THR A 445 -17.19 -1.15 -10.88
CA THR A 445 -16.90 -1.24 -12.32
C THR A 445 -16.69 -2.69 -12.77
N PHE A 446 -15.99 -3.52 -11.99
CA PHE A 446 -15.88 -4.95 -12.27
C PHE A 446 -17.23 -5.66 -12.31
N SER A 447 -18.20 -5.21 -11.51
CA SER A 447 -19.57 -5.74 -11.49
C SER A 447 -20.39 -5.31 -12.70
N PHE A 448 -19.93 -4.30 -13.45
CA PHE A 448 -20.54 -3.89 -14.72
C PHE A 448 -20.49 -5.00 -15.77
N GLN A 449 -19.71 -6.07 -15.54
CA GLN A 449 -19.74 -7.26 -16.39
C GLN A 449 -21.13 -7.92 -16.46
N ALA A 450 -22.03 -7.61 -15.52
CA ALA A 450 -23.42 -8.06 -15.57
C ALA A 450 -24.18 -7.51 -16.79
N VAL A 451 -23.73 -6.40 -17.37
CA VAL A 451 -24.29 -5.81 -18.60
C VAL A 451 -24.06 -6.73 -19.81
N PHE A 452 -23.00 -7.54 -19.81
CA PHE A 452 -22.82 -8.55 -20.85
C PHE A 452 -23.85 -9.66 -20.71
N ASN A 453 -24.38 -10.08 -21.85
CA ASN A 453 -25.39 -11.13 -21.95
C ASN A 453 -24.99 -12.36 -21.11
N VAL A 454 -25.84 -12.75 -20.16
CA VAL A 454 -25.63 -13.90 -19.27
C VAL A 454 -25.37 -15.18 -20.07
N LYS A 455 -26.00 -15.33 -21.24
CA LYS A 455 -25.78 -16.48 -22.13
C LYS A 455 -24.34 -16.51 -22.66
N LEU A 456 -23.75 -15.36 -22.99
CA LEU A 456 -22.36 -15.27 -23.42
C LEU A 456 -21.43 -15.68 -22.27
N ARG A 457 -21.60 -15.09 -21.08
CA ARG A 457 -20.78 -15.40 -19.89
C ARG A 457 -20.86 -16.89 -19.52
N LYS A 458 -22.07 -17.48 -19.56
CA LYS A 458 -22.29 -18.92 -19.33
C LYS A 458 -21.66 -19.79 -20.41
N ARG A 459 -21.78 -19.44 -21.70
CA ARG A 459 -21.11 -20.17 -22.80
C ARG A 459 -19.60 -20.20 -22.62
N VAL A 460 -19.00 -19.04 -22.34
CA VAL A 460 -17.56 -18.92 -22.05
C VAL A 460 -17.18 -19.83 -20.89
N LEU A 461 -17.94 -19.81 -19.80
CA LEU A 461 -17.71 -20.69 -18.67
C LEU A 461 -17.93 -22.18 -19.00
N ASP A 462 -18.93 -22.54 -19.81
CA ASP A 462 -19.18 -23.93 -20.18
C ASP A 462 -18.06 -24.49 -21.06
N SER A 463 -17.45 -23.66 -21.92
CA SER A 463 -16.22 -24.01 -22.65
C SER A 463 -15.05 -24.36 -21.73
N SER A 464 -15.08 -23.91 -20.47
CA SER A 464 -14.05 -24.28 -19.49
C SER A 464 -14.02 -25.78 -19.16
N LYS A 465 -15.07 -26.54 -19.48
CA LYS A 465 -15.08 -28.00 -19.29
C LYS A 465 -14.05 -28.71 -20.18
N ASN A 466 -13.66 -28.07 -21.27
CA ASN A 466 -12.74 -28.62 -22.25
C ASN A 466 -11.28 -28.15 -22.05
N LEU A 467 -10.97 -27.41 -20.97
CA LEU A 467 -9.63 -26.88 -20.70
C LEU A 467 -8.55 -27.97 -20.66
N ASP A 468 -8.90 -29.16 -20.18
CA ASP A 468 -7.97 -30.27 -20.01
C ASP A 468 -7.72 -31.04 -21.32
N THR A 469 -8.59 -30.86 -22.33
CA THR A 469 -8.57 -31.62 -23.59
C THR A 469 -8.21 -30.78 -24.80
N ASP A 470 -8.33 -29.45 -24.71
CA ASP A 470 -8.12 -28.52 -25.82
C ASP A 470 -7.14 -27.41 -25.43
N GLY A 471 -5.91 -27.52 -25.94
CA GLY A 471 -4.84 -26.56 -25.67
C GLY A 471 -5.14 -25.15 -26.19
N LEU A 472 -5.93 -25.01 -27.26
CA LEU A 472 -6.35 -23.70 -27.76
C LEU A 472 -7.35 -23.06 -26.80
N MET A 473 -8.29 -23.83 -26.26
CA MET A 473 -9.23 -23.33 -25.24
C MET A 473 -8.52 -22.97 -23.92
N ALA A 474 -7.46 -23.70 -23.56
CA ALA A 474 -6.62 -23.36 -22.42
C ALA A 474 -5.95 -21.97 -22.55
N LEU A 475 -5.66 -21.54 -23.78
CA LEU A 475 -5.11 -20.21 -24.07
C LEU A 475 -6.19 -19.13 -24.23
N LEU A 476 -7.22 -19.39 -25.03
CA LEU A 476 -8.24 -18.40 -25.41
C LEU A 476 -9.16 -18.02 -24.24
N LEU A 477 -9.50 -18.99 -23.38
CA LEU A 477 -10.52 -18.77 -22.37
C LEU A 477 -10.11 -17.73 -21.30
N PRO A 478 -8.89 -17.78 -20.73
CA PRO A 478 -8.36 -16.72 -19.88
C PRO A 478 -8.37 -15.35 -20.56
N MET A 479 -8.01 -15.27 -21.85
CA MET A 479 -8.02 -14.02 -22.61
C MET A 479 -9.43 -13.44 -22.73
N LEU A 480 -10.43 -14.28 -23.01
CA LEU A 480 -11.82 -13.85 -23.12
C LEU A 480 -12.38 -13.37 -21.78
N PHE A 481 -12.07 -14.05 -20.67
CA PHE A 481 -12.44 -13.57 -19.33
C PHE A 481 -11.77 -12.24 -18.99
N ALA A 482 -10.47 -12.14 -19.22
CA ALA A 482 -9.72 -10.92 -18.99
C ALA A 482 -10.28 -9.76 -19.82
N PHE A 483 -10.66 -10.01 -21.08
CA PHE A 483 -11.26 -9.01 -21.95
C PHE A 483 -12.63 -8.54 -21.44
N ILE A 484 -13.52 -9.45 -21.04
CA ILE A 484 -14.83 -9.08 -20.46
C ILE A 484 -14.64 -8.22 -19.21
N TRP A 485 -13.77 -8.64 -18.29
CA TRP A 485 -13.48 -7.89 -17.07
C TRP A 485 -12.83 -6.54 -17.36
N TRP A 486 -11.88 -6.51 -18.28
CA TRP A 486 -11.19 -5.31 -18.70
C TRP A 486 -12.18 -4.29 -19.29
N LEU A 487 -13.05 -4.72 -20.20
CA LEU A 487 -14.03 -3.85 -20.82
C LEU A 487 -15.05 -3.33 -19.79
N SER A 488 -15.43 -4.17 -18.82
CA SER A 488 -16.28 -3.79 -17.68
C SER A 488 -15.66 -2.72 -16.80
N MET A 489 -14.33 -2.67 -16.70
CA MET A 489 -13.62 -1.67 -15.91
C MET A 489 -13.32 -0.41 -16.71
N VAL A 490 -12.75 -0.57 -17.91
CA VAL A 490 -12.26 0.54 -18.73
C VAL A 490 -13.39 1.41 -19.26
N VAL A 491 -14.54 0.83 -19.66
CA VAL A 491 -15.64 1.63 -20.20
C VAL A 491 -16.24 2.57 -19.14
N PRO A 492 -16.66 2.10 -17.95
CA PRO A 492 -17.16 3.00 -16.91
C PRO A 492 -16.10 4.00 -16.43
N VAL A 493 -14.85 3.59 -16.28
CA VAL A 493 -13.76 4.51 -15.90
C VAL A 493 -13.55 5.57 -16.98
N GLY A 494 -13.61 5.20 -18.26
CA GLY A 494 -13.53 6.13 -19.38
C GLY A 494 -14.70 7.13 -19.41
N VAL A 495 -15.92 6.67 -19.10
CA VAL A 495 -17.10 7.55 -18.95
C VAL A 495 -16.91 8.51 -17.78
N LEU A 496 -16.51 8.02 -16.61
CA LEU A 496 -16.25 8.85 -15.43
C LEU A 496 -15.13 9.86 -15.68
N TYR A 497 -14.08 9.46 -16.40
CA TYR A 497 -13.00 10.36 -16.81
C TYR A 497 -13.53 11.43 -17.76
N GLY A 498 -14.33 11.07 -18.77
CA GLY A 498 -14.98 12.02 -19.68
C GLY A 498 -15.87 13.02 -18.95
N LEU A 499 -16.68 12.55 -17.99
CA LEU A 499 -17.47 13.43 -17.11
C LEU A 499 -16.57 14.33 -16.26
N GLY A 500 -15.47 13.78 -15.73
CA GLY A 500 -14.45 14.50 -14.98
C GLY A 500 -13.82 15.63 -15.79
N LEU A 501 -13.58 15.43 -17.09
CA LEU A 501 -13.10 16.49 -17.99
C LEU A 501 -14.14 17.61 -18.14
N LEU A 502 -15.44 17.29 -18.21
CA LEU A 502 -16.50 18.31 -18.30
C LEU A 502 -16.59 19.18 -17.06
N VAL A 503 -16.39 18.60 -15.87
CA VAL A 503 -16.37 19.35 -14.60
C VAL A 503 -14.98 19.83 -14.20
N SER A 504 -13.94 19.54 -14.99
CA SER A 504 -12.55 19.86 -14.66
C SER A 504 -12.29 21.35 -14.39
N PRO A 505 -12.94 22.33 -15.07
CA PRO A 505 -12.75 23.75 -14.72
C PRO A 505 -13.22 24.05 -13.29
N TRP A 506 -14.32 23.42 -12.86
CA TRP A 506 -14.88 23.61 -11.52
C TRP A 506 -14.00 22.93 -10.47
N ILE A 507 -13.50 21.74 -10.78
CA ILE A 507 -12.52 21.04 -9.94
C ILE A 507 -11.25 21.89 -9.80
N ALA A 508 -10.79 22.53 -10.89
CA ALA A 508 -9.63 23.41 -10.87
C ALA A 508 -9.86 24.64 -9.99
N GLU A 509 -11.03 25.29 -10.07
CA GLU A 509 -11.39 26.40 -9.17
C GLU A 509 -11.42 25.98 -7.71
N VAL A 510 -12.02 24.83 -7.39
CA VAL A 510 -12.04 24.29 -6.02
C VAL A 510 -10.63 23.95 -5.54
N ALA A 511 -9.79 23.36 -6.40
CA ALA A 511 -8.40 23.06 -6.08
C ALA A 511 -7.57 24.33 -5.86
N LEU A 512 -7.80 25.39 -6.63
CA LEU A 512 -7.16 26.70 -6.45
C LEU A 512 -7.62 27.37 -5.16
N ALA A 513 -8.92 27.34 -4.84
CA ALA A 513 -9.45 27.85 -3.58
C ALA A 513 -8.88 27.09 -2.37
N TYR A 514 -8.78 25.76 -2.49
CA TYR A 514 -8.16 24.93 -1.46
C TYR A 514 -6.67 25.21 -1.29
N LYS A 515 -5.92 25.35 -2.40
CA LYS A 515 -4.51 25.79 -2.36
C LYS A 515 -4.36 27.16 -1.69
N ALA A 516 -5.22 28.11 -2.03
CA ALA A 516 -5.22 29.44 -1.40
C ALA A 516 -5.51 29.37 0.10
N LEU A 517 -6.43 28.50 0.54
CA LEU A 517 -6.69 28.25 1.95
C LEU A 517 -5.43 27.72 2.67
N LEU A 518 -4.76 26.71 2.10
CA LEU A 518 -3.55 26.14 2.70
C LEU A 518 -2.41 27.17 2.77
N ILE A 519 -2.29 28.02 1.75
CA ILE A 519 -1.34 29.13 1.73
C ILE A 519 -1.66 30.14 2.83
N GLY A 520 -2.91 30.61 2.92
CA GLY A 520 -3.32 31.57 3.95
C GLY A 520 -3.13 31.03 5.36
N LEU A 521 -3.35 29.73 5.57
CA LEU A 521 -3.09 29.05 6.83
C LEU A 521 -1.58 29.00 7.16
N THR A 522 -0.74 28.74 6.15
CA THR A 522 0.72 28.76 6.29
C THR A 522 1.20 30.14 6.72
N ASP A 523 0.71 31.20 6.06
CA ASP A 523 1.08 32.59 6.37
C ASP A 523 0.62 33.00 7.76
N ALA A 524 -0.63 32.70 8.12
CA ALA A 524 -1.19 33.03 9.43
C ALA A 524 -0.41 32.37 10.57
N LEU A 525 -0.08 31.08 10.44
CA LEU A 525 0.67 30.34 11.46
C LEU A 525 2.13 30.79 11.55
N SER A 526 2.74 31.19 10.43
CA SER A 526 4.11 31.71 10.38
C SER A 526 4.22 33.14 10.94
N GLY A 527 3.16 33.93 10.84
CA GLY A 527 3.12 35.34 11.27
C GLY A 527 2.85 35.57 12.77
N LEU A 528 2.27 34.58 13.46
CA LEU A 528 2.20 34.61 14.93
C LEU A 528 3.64 34.61 15.46
N ARG A 529 4.11 35.62 16.18
CA ARG A 529 5.42 35.59 16.89
C ARG A 529 5.18 35.66 18.37
#